data_AF-A0A512JAA2-F1
#
_entry.id   AF-A0A512JAA2-F1
#
_cell.length_a   1.000
_cell.length_b   1.000
_cell.length_c   1.000
_cell.angle_alpha   90.00
_cell.angle_beta   90.00
_cell.angle_gamma   90.00
#
_symmetry.space_group_name_H-M   'P 1'
#
loop_
_entity.id
_entity.type
_entity.pdbx_description
1 polymer ?
#
loop_
_entity_poly.entity_id
_entity_poly.type
_entity_poly.pdbx_seq_one_letter_code
_entity_poly.pdbx_strand_id
1 'polypeptide(L)'
;MTSSRPEPGRTAYEARFAGFPLGPRGISPAWADLGPEARAIWAGVEAAVLSDLRAAARAAVQAHDAADAAVKAEAVDEAIEAEKRMEGAVERLRALIAEGRAG
;
A
#
# COMPACT_ATOMS: atom_id res chain seq x y z
N MET A 1 27.28 -16.56 -2.80
CA MET A 1 26.23 -16.52 -3.83
C MET A 1 26.21 -15.13 -4.44
N THR A 2 26.92 -14.92 -5.55
CA THR A 2 26.87 -13.66 -6.29
C THR A 2 25.57 -13.64 -7.08
N SER A 3 24.52 -13.05 -6.51
CA SER A 3 23.30 -12.76 -7.25
C SER A 3 23.66 -11.68 -8.28
N SER A 4 24.02 -12.09 -9.50
CA SER A 4 24.24 -11.14 -10.59
C SER A 4 22.92 -10.41 -10.79
N ARG A 5 22.92 -9.08 -10.71
CA ARG A 5 21.71 -8.31 -11.02
C ARG A 5 21.20 -8.76 -12.40
N PRO A 6 19.89 -9.03 -12.54
CA PRO A 6 19.30 -9.32 -13.83
C PRO A 6 19.60 -8.17 -14.80
N GLU A 7 19.89 -8.50 -16.06
CA GLU A 7 20.05 -7.50 -17.11
C GLU A 7 18.75 -6.69 -17.27
N PRO A 8 18.81 -5.35 -17.38
CA PRO A 8 17.63 -4.54 -17.61
C PRO A 8 16.83 -5.00 -18.83
N GLY A 9 15.52 -5.12 -18.66
CA GLY A 9 14.56 -5.60 -19.64
C GLY A 9 14.38 -7.11 -19.69
N ARG A 10 15.33 -7.88 -19.15
CA ARG A 10 15.31 -9.34 -19.24
C ARG A 10 14.11 -9.95 -18.53
N THR A 11 13.80 -9.48 -17.32
CA THR A 11 12.67 -9.99 -16.56
C THR A 11 11.34 -9.69 -17.25
N ALA A 12 11.15 -8.48 -17.79
CA ALA A 12 9.94 -8.15 -18.56
C ALA A 12 9.81 -9.00 -19.84
N TYR A 13 10.92 -9.24 -20.54
CA TYR A 13 10.97 -10.10 -21.71
C TYR A 13 10.60 -11.55 -21.40
N GLU A 14 11.28 -12.15 -20.43
CA GLU A 14 11.05 -13.54 -20.00
C GLU A 14 9.63 -13.71 -19.45
N ALA A 15 9.11 -12.72 -18.70
CA ALA A 15 7.74 -12.74 -18.19
C ALA A 15 6.70 -12.73 -19.33
N ARG A 16 6.90 -11.92 -20.37
CA ARG A 16 5.98 -11.87 -21.52
C ARG A 16 5.86 -13.22 -22.23
N PHE A 17 6.97 -13.94 -22.34
CA PHE A 17 7.03 -15.22 -23.04
C PHE A 17 7.06 -16.42 -22.07
N ALA A 18 6.66 -16.21 -20.81
CA ALA A 18 6.59 -17.28 -19.84
C ALA A 18 5.69 -18.41 -20.34
N GLY A 19 6.19 -19.65 -20.27
CA GLY A 19 5.50 -20.84 -20.77
C GLY A 19 5.71 -21.15 -22.26
N PHE A 20 6.47 -20.33 -22.99
CA PHE A 20 6.81 -20.60 -24.38
C PHE A 20 8.31 -20.82 -24.58
N PRO A 21 8.72 -21.71 -25.51
CA PRO A 21 10.12 -21.87 -25.86
C PRO A 21 10.66 -20.60 -26.54
N LEU A 22 11.90 -20.25 -26.23
CA LEU A 22 12.66 -19.15 -26.83
C LEU A 22 13.84 -19.69 -27.66
N GLY A 23 14.31 -18.90 -28.63
CA GLY A 23 15.47 -19.24 -29.46
C GLY A 23 15.11 -19.84 -30.82
N PRO A 24 16.02 -20.64 -31.46
CA PRO A 24 15.92 -21.04 -32.88
C PRO A 24 14.64 -21.76 -33.32
N ARG A 25 13.87 -22.33 -32.38
CA ARG A 25 12.58 -22.98 -32.62
C ARG A 25 11.47 -22.45 -31.71
N GLY A 26 11.74 -21.33 -31.04
CA GLY A 26 10.82 -20.67 -30.13
C GLY A 26 9.91 -19.68 -30.83
N ILE A 27 8.95 -19.14 -30.08
CA ILE A 27 8.04 -18.09 -30.59
C ILE A 27 8.70 -16.70 -30.64
N SER A 28 9.89 -16.56 -30.05
CA SER A 28 10.68 -15.35 -29.97
C SER A 28 12.17 -15.70 -29.78
N PRO A 29 13.14 -14.84 -30.14
CA PRO A 29 14.57 -15.11 -29.94
C PRO A 29 14.94 -15.39 -28.49
N ALA A 30 16.09 -16.03 -28.22
CA ALA A 30 16.60 -16.07 -26.86
C ALA A 30 17.05 -14.64 -26.47
N TRP A 31 17.02 -14.31 -25.17
CA TRP A 31 17.48 -12.98 -24.70
C TRP A 31 18.90 -12.65 -25.20
N ALA A 32 19.79 -13.65 -25.18
CA ALA A 32 21.17 -13.51 -25.65
C ALA A 32 21.27 -13.14 -27.15
N ASP A 33 20.28 -13.51 -27.95
CA ASP A 33 20.24 -13.27 -29.39
C ASP A 33 19.57 -11.94 -29.75
N LEU A 34 18.96 -11.25 -28.77
CA LEU A 34 18.39 -9.93 -29.01
C LEU A 34 19.48 -8.90 -29.28
N GLY A 35 19.29 -8.14 -30.35
CA GLY A 35 20.10 -6.97 -30.66
C GLY A 35 19.94 -5.86 -29.60
N PRO A 36 20.89 -4.90 -29.55
CA PRO A 36 20.94 -3.87 -28.52
C PRO A 36 19.69 -2.99 -28.49
N GLU A 37 19.11 -2.68 -29.65
CA GLU A 37 17.87 -1.89 -29.76
C GLU A 37 16.69 -2.60 -29.10
N ALA A 38 16.49 -3.90 -29.37
CA ALA A 38 15.42 -4.68 -28.76
C ALA A 38 15.60 -4.77 -27.23
N ARG A 39 16.83 -4.97 -26.75
CA ARG A 39 17.12 -4.96 -25.30
C ARG A 39 16.81 -3.61 -24.66
N ALA A 40 17.12 -2.51 -25.34
CA ALA A 40 16.81 -1.17 -24.85
C ALA A 40 15.29 -0.93 -24.74
N ILE A 41 14.50 -1.41 -25.70
CA ILE A 41 13.04 -1.36 -25.63
C ILE A 41 12.54 -2.12 -24.39
N TRP A 42 13.01 -3.35 -24.19
CA TRP A 42 12.62 -4.15 -23.03
C TRP A 42 13.04 -3.51 -21.70
N ALA A 43 14.22 -2.88 -21.65
CA ALA A 43 14.66 -2.12 -20.48
C ALA A 43 13.72 -0.94 -20.19
N GLY A 44 13.26 -0.24 -21.23
CA GLY A 44 12.26 0.83 -21.11
C GLY A 44 10.91 0.32 -20.59
N VAL A 45 10.43 -0.82 -21.10
CA VAL A 45 9.20 -1.47 -20.63
C VAL A 45 9.31 -1.84 -19.15
N GLU A 46 10.40 -2.48 -18.76
CA GLU A 46 10.62 -2.85 -17.36
C GLU A 46 10.67 -1.61 -16.45
N ALA A 47 11.38 -0.57 -16.87
CA ALA A 47 11.48 0.68 -16.12
C ALA A 47 10.10 1.35 -15.92
N ALA A 48 9.27 1.38 -16.96
CA ALA A 48 7.91 1.93 -16.88
C ALA A 48 7.05 1.15 -15.89
N VAL A 49 7.01 -0.19 -16.00
CA VAL A 49 6.25 -1.05 -15.09
C VAL A 49 6.72 -0.90 -13.64
N LEU A 50 8.04 -0.84 -13.40
CA LEU A 50 8.59 -0.63 -12.06
C LEU A 50 8.26 0.77 -11.51
N SER A 51 8.21 1.79 -12.37
CA SER A 51 7.80 3.13 -11.98
C SER A 51 6.33 3.15 -11.52
N ASP A 52 5.44 2.55 -12.31
CA ASP A 52 4.02 2.48 -12.01
C ASP A 52 3.74 1.68 -10.74
N LEU A 53 4.40 0.52 -10.57
CA LEU A 53 4.29 -0.28 -9.36
C LEU A 53 4.73 0.50 -8.11
N ARG A 54 5.83 1.25 -8.19
CA ARG A 54 6.29 2.09 -7.08
C ARG A 54 5.32 3.22 -6.78
N ALA A 55 4.70 3.82 -7.80
CA ALA A 55 3.69 4.85 -7.61
C ALA A 55 2.45 4.29 -6.92
N ALA A 56 1.96 3.13 -7.37
CA ALA A 56 0.85 2.43 -6.74
C ALA A 56 1.16 2.03 -5.29
N ALA A 57 2.36 1.51 -5.02
CA ALA A 57 2.80 1.15 -3.66
C ALA A 57 2.82 2.38 -2.73
N ARG A 58 3.32 3.53 -3.20
CA ARG A 58 3.27 4.78 -2.43
C ARG A 58 1.85 5.22 -2.13
N ALA A 59 0.96 5.17 -3.12
CA ALA A 59 -0.44 5.52 -2.93
C ALA A 59 -1.14 4.60 -1.92
N ALA A 60 -0.85 3.29 -1.95
CA ALA A 60 -1.38 2.33 -0.99
C ALA A 60 -0.93 2.62 0.45
N VAL A 61 0.36 2.93 0.65
CA VAL A 61 0.88 3.33 1.98
C VAL A 61 0.21 4.60 2.47
N GLN A 62 0.09 5.63 1.62
CA GLN A 62 -0.58 6.88 1.98
C GLN A 62 -2.05 6.68 2.33
N ALA A 63 -2.76 5.81 1.60
CA ALA A 63 -4.15 5.48 1.91
C ALA A 63 -4.29 4.74 3.25
N HIS A 64 -3.36 3.82 3.55
CA HIS A 64 -3.32 3.13 4.83
C HIS A 64 -3.07 4.11 5.99
N ASP A 65 -2.07 4.98 5.87
CA ASP A 65 -1.75 5.99 6.89
C ASP A 65 -2.93 6.94 7.14
N ALA A 66 -3.64 7.33 6.07
CA ALA A 66 -4.83 8.16 6.16
C ALA A 66 -5.99 7.43 6.86
N ALA A 67 -6.19 6.13 6.59
CA ALA A 67 -7.19 5.32 7.26
C ALA A 67 -6.88 5.17 8.77
N ASP A 68 -5.63 4.89 9.12
CA ASP A 68 -5.18 4.81 10.51
C ASP A 68 -5.39 6.14 11.26
N ALA A 69 -5.12 7.27 10.60
CA ALA A 69 -5.35 8.59 11.18
C ALA A 69 -6.83 8.86 11.41
N ALA A 70 -7.70 8.49 10.46
CA ALA A 70 -9.14 8.66 10.59
C ALA A 70 -9.72 7.83 11.74
N VAL A 71 -9.32 6.56 11.87
CA VAL A 71 -9.75 5.68 12.98
C VAL A 71 -9.31 6.26 14.33
N LYS A 72 -8.09 6.78 14.42
CA LYS A 72 -7.60 7.44 15.65
C LYS A 72 -8.40 8.71 15.98
N ALA A 73 -8.75 9.52 14.99
CA ALA A 73 -9.54 10.72 15.20
C ALA A 73 -10.95 10.38 15.70
N GLU A 74 -11.61 9.40 15.09
CA GLU A 74 -12.93 8.93 15.53
C GLU A 74 -12.91 8.39 16.96
N ALA A 75 -11.89 7.61 17.33
CA ALA A 75 -11.73 7.11 18.69
C ALA A 75 -11.53 8.24 19.73
N VAL A 76 -10.84 9.32 19.35
CA VAL A 76 -10.67 10.51 20.22
C VAL A 76 -12.00 11.24 20.39
N ASP A 77 -12.77 11.43 19.31
CA ASP A 77 -14.08 12.07 19.37
C ASP A 77 -15.06 11.27 20.26
N GLU A 78 -15.06 9.93 20.14
CA GLU A 78 -15.90 9.07 20.99
C GLU A 78 -15.53 9.18 22.47
N ALA A 79 -14.23 9.25 22.80
CA ALA A 79 -13.75 9.41 24.17
C ALA A 79 -14.20 10.74 24.80
N ILE A 80 -14.15 11.84 24.04
CA ILE A 80 -14.61 13.16 24.48
C ILE A 80 -16.12 13.14 24.77
N GLU A 81 -16.92 12.52 23.89
CA GLU A 81 -18.37 12.41 24.10
C GLU A 81 -18.72 11.47 25.27
N ALA A 82 -17.90 10.45 25.53
CA ALA A 82 -18.04 9.60 26.71
C ALA A 82 -17.76 10.37 28.01
N GLU A 83 -16.73 11.22 28.03
CA GLU A 83 -16.40 12.07 29.16
C GLU A 83 -17.53 13.05 29.49
N LYS A 84 -18.06 13.77 28.49
CA LYS A 84 -19.22 14.67 28.66
C LYS A 84 -20.45 13.95 29.21
N ARG A 85 -20.73 12.73 28.72
CA ARG A 85 -21.83 11.89 29.23
C ARG A 85 -21.63 11.51 30.69
N MET A 86 -20.39 11.19 31.07
CA MET A 86 -20.02 10.88 32.46
C MET A 86 -20.14 12.10 33.37
N GLU A 87 -19.65 13.26 32.95
CA GLU A 87 -19.78 14.52 33.70
C GLU A 87 -21.25 14.86 33.96
N GLY A 88 -22.10 14.81 32.94
CA GLY A 88 -23.54 15.05 33.10
C GLY A 88 -24.22 14.02 34.01
N ALA A 89 -23.74 12.77 34.03
CA ALA A 89 -24.25 11.77 34.98
C ALA A 89 -23.82 12.07 36.42
N VAL A 90 -22.58 12.51 36.63
CA VAL A 90 -22.07 12.93 37.95
C VAL A 90 -22.83 14.16 38.47
N GLU A 91 -23.13 15.14 37.62
CA GLU A 91 -23.95 16.31 37.99
C GLU A 91 -25.35 15.91 38.44
N ARG A 92 -26.02 15.02 37.70
CA ARG A 92 -27.33 14.50 38.09
C ARG A 92 -27.27 13.76 39.44
N LEU A 93 -26.25 12.95 39.68
CA LEU A 93 -26.05 12.27 40.96
C LEU A 93 -25.85 13.29 42.11
N ARG A 94 -25.05 14.34 41.89
CA ARG A 94 -24.83 15.40 42.89
C ARG A 94 -26.13 16.13 43.23
N ALA A 95 -26.96 16.45 42.23
CA ALA A 95 -28.25 17.08 42.44
C ALA A 95 -29.18 16.22 43.32
N LEU A 96 -29.31 14.93 42.99
CA LEU A 96 -30.12 13.98 43.78
C LEU A 96 -29.64 13.85 45.23
N ILE A 97 -28.32 13.82 45.44
CA ILE A 97 -27.73 13.78 46.79
C ILE A 97 -28.04 15.07 47.56
N ALA A 98 -27.99 16.23 46.90
CA ALA A 98 -28.29 17.52 47.53
C ALA A 98 -29.78 17.63 47.90
N GLU A 99 -30.67 17.20 47.01
CA GLU A 99 -32.13 17.18 47.25
C GLU A 99 -32.50 16.19 48.37
N GLY A 100 -31.91 14.99 48.38
CA GLY A 100 -32.13 13.99 49.42
C GLY A 100 -31.56 14.34 50.80
N ARG A 101 -30.74 15.40 50.90
CA ARG A 101 -30.19 15.92 52.17
C ARG A 101 -31.01 17.07 52.77
N ALA A 102 -31.96 17.62 52.01
CA ALA A 102 -32.77 18.78 52.38
C ALA A 102 -34.18 18.42 52.90
N GLY A 103 -34.54 17.13 52.94
CA GLY A 103 -35.76 16.59 53.55
C GLY A 103 -35.47 15.80 54.81
#